data_AF-A0AAE4FJY4-F1
#
_entry.id   AF-A0AAE4FJY4-F1
#
_cell.length_a   1.000
_cell.length_b   1.000
_cell.length_c   1.000
_cell.angle_alpha   90.00
_cell.angle_beta   90.00
_cell.angle_gamma   90.00
#
_symmetry.space_group_name_H-M   'P 1'
#
loop_
_entity.id
_entity.type
_entity.pdbx_description
1 polymer ?
#
loop_
_entity_poly.entity_id
_entity_poly.type
_entity_poly.pdbx_seq_one_letter_code
_entity_poly.pdbx_strand_id
1 'polypeptide(L)'
;MKGMIIRMTFLSLAIFIGILILAMWICKNNYKNRKYELINNLKDFNKYIEDYYHSMDQYKKEKFISLLNASWKENFISILEHRFYYDNNVWSIQQQIAKQEELFSELKKFNENITNF
;
A
#
# COMPACT_ATOMS: atom_id res chain seq x y z
N MET A 1 -56.29 -1.95 16.26
CA MET A 1 -55.15 -2.89 16.30
C MET A 1 -54.35 -2.98 15.00
N LYS A 2 -54.94 -3.36 13.84
CA LYS A 2 -54.19 -3.53 12.57
C LYS A 2 -53.36 -2.32 12.13
N GLY A 3 -53.91 -1.09 12.19
CA GLY A 3 -53.18 0.13 11.82
C GLY A 3 -52.01 0.50 12.75
N MET A 4 -52.04 0.06 14.01
CA MET A 4 -50.97 0.30 14.99
C MET A 4 -49.77 -0.63 14.73
N ILE A 5 -50.06 -1.90 14.40
CA ILE A 5 -49.03 -2.89 14.02
C ILE A 5 -48.30 -2.43 12.76
N ILE A 6 -49.03 -1.96 11.74
CA ILE A 6 -48.45 -1.45 10.49
C ILE A 6 -47.51 -0.26 10.76
N ARG A 7 -47.90 0.69 11.62
CA ARG A 7 -47.05 1.84 11.99
C ARG A 7 -45.79 1.41 12.74
N MET A 8 -45.90 0.45 13.67
CA MET A 8 -44.74 -0.09 14.39
C MET A 8 -43.78 -0.83 13.46
N THR A 9 -44.28 -1.57 12.46
CA THR A 9 -43.44 -2.23 11.46
C THR A 9 -42.73 -1.26 10.52
N PHE A 10 -43.36 -0.13 10.16
CA PHE A 10 -42.69 0.91 9.39
C PHE A 10 -41.60 1.62 10.21
N LEU A 11 -41.85 1.88 11.50
CA LEU A 11 -40.87 2.48 12.39
C LEU A 11 -39.66 1.57 12.58
N SER A 12 -39.86 0.26 12.83
CA SER A 12 -38.76 -0.69 12.97
C SER A 12 -37.94 -0.81 11.69
N LEU A 13 -38.59 -0.81 10.52
CA LEU A 13 -37.91 -0.81 9.22
C LEU A 13 -37.08 0.47 9.02
N ALA A 14 -37.63 1.64 9.34
CA ALA A 14 -36.92 2.91 9.22
C ALA A 14 -35.67 2.95 10.13
N ILE A 15 -35.79 2.46 11.37
CA ILE A 15 -34.65 2.33 12.29
C ILE A 15 -33.60 1.39 11.73
N PHE A 16 -34.00 0.22 11.22
CA PHE A 16 -33.08 -0.75 10.61
C PHE A 16 -32.31 -0.16 9.42
N ILE A 17 -33.00 0.54 8.51
CA ILE A 17 -32.38 1.24 7.38
C ILE A 17 -31.41 2.32 7.88
N GLY A 18 -31.78 3.07 8.92
CA GLY A 18 -30.91 4.06 9.55
C GLY A 18 -29.61 3.46 10.09
N ILE A 19 -29.68 2.31 10.76
CA ILE A 19 -28.50 1.57 11.24
C ILE A 19 -27.61 1.14 10.08
N LEU A 20 -28.18 0.61 8.98
CA LEU A 20 -27.42 0.21 7.81
C LEU A 20 -26.70 1.40 7.15
N ILE A 21 -27.37 2.55 7.02
CA ILE A 21 -26.77 3.77 6.46
C ILE A 21 -25.57 4.22 7.32
N LEU A 22 -25.73 4.24 8.64
CA LEU A 22 -24.65 4.58 9.56
C LEU A 22 -23.49 3.59 9.46
N ALA A 23 -23.76 2.29 9.44
CA ALA A 23 -22.74 1.26 9.28
C ALA A 23 -21.97 1.41 7.96
N MET A 24 -22.67 1.62 6.84
CA MET A 24 -22.04 1.87 5.54
C MET A 24 -21.16 3.13 5.55
N TRP A 25 -21.61 4.19 6.22
CA TRP A 25 -20.84 5.43 6.35
C TRP A 25 -19.54 5.23 7.15
N ILE A 26 -19.62 4.53 8.29
CA ILE A 26 -18.45 4.19 9.11
C ILE A 26 -17.47 3.32 8.32
N CYS A 27 -17.96 2.26 7.65
CA CYS A 27 -17.13 1.38 6.82
C CYS A 27 -16.42 2.15 5.71
N LYS A 28 -17.13 3.06 5.02
CA LYS A 28 -16.54 3.90 3.96
C LYS A 28 -15.44 4.81 4.52
N ASN A 29 -15.64 5.39 5.70
CA ASN A 29 -14.65 6.26 6.32
C ASN A 29 -13.40 5.48 6.76
N ASN A 30 -13.59 4.31 7.37
CA ASN A 30 -12.50 3.43 7.78
C ASN A 30 -11.69 2.94 6.58
N TYR A 31 -12.36 2.57 5.48
CA TYR A 31 -11.68 2.17 4.25
C TYR A 31 -10.82 3.31 3.66
N LYS A 32 -11.35 4.54 3.64
CA LYS A 32 -10.58 5.72 3.22
C LYS A 32 -9.36 5.94 4.10
N ASN A 33 -9.53 5.91 5.42
CA ASN A 33 -8.43 6.10 6.38
C ASN A 33 -7.34 5.05 6.19
N ARG A 34 -7.73 3.77 6.09
CA ARG A 34 -6.80 2.66 5.86
C ARG A 34 -6.03 2.82 4.56
N LYS A 35 -6.71 3.27 3.50
CA LYS A 35 -6.05 3.56 2.22
C LYS A 35 -4.96 4.63 2.38
N TYR A 36 -5.27 5.76 3.03
CA TYR A 36 -4.29 6.84 3.22
C TYR A 36 -3.10 6.40 4.06
N GLU A 37 -3.35 5.65 5.14
CA GLU A 37 -2.30 5.05 5.97
C GLU A 37 -1.37 4.16 5.14
N LEU A 38 -1.93 3.25 4.32
CA LEU A 38 -1.13 2.36 3.48
C LEU A 38 -0.32 3.10 2.42
N ILE A 39 -0.88 4.16 1.80
CA ILE A 39 -0.14 5.00 0.84
C ILE A 39 1.02 5.69 1.54
N ASN A 40 0.82 6.23 2.74
CA ASN A 40 1.88 6.91 3.49
C ASN A 40 2.98 5.92 3.90
N ASN A 41 2.60 4.75 4.43
CA ASN A 41 3.57 3.70 4.76
C ASN A 41 4.37 3.25 3.52
N LEU A 42 3.72 3.12 2.37
CA LEU A 42 4.41 2.78 1.11
C LEU A 42 5.36 3.90 0.65
N LYS A 43 4.99 5.17 0.81
CA LYS A 43 5.89 6.31 0.53
C LYS A 43 7.12 6.29 1.44
N ASP A 44 6.90 6.10 2.73
CA ASP A 44 7.98 6.04 3.72
C ASP A 44 8.91 4.86 3.44
N PHE A 45 8.34 3.72 3.05
CA PHE A 45 9.11 2.54 2.70
C PHE A 45 9.90 2.71 1.39
N ASN A 46 9.31 3.33 0.38
CA ASN A 46 10.02 3.69 -0.86
C ASN A 46 11.21 4.61 -0.58
N LYS A 47 11.02 5.62 0.29
CA LYS A 47 12.10 6.49 0.73
C LYS A 47 13.20 5.72 1.47
N TYR A 48 12.81 4.79 2.34
CA TYR A 48 13.77 3.94 3.03
C TYR A 48 14.59 3.05 2.09
N ILE A 49 13.98 2.52 1.02
CA ILE A 49 14.66 1.77 -0.03
C ILE A 49 15.68 2.66 -0.76
N GLU A 50 15.27 3.88 -1.12
CA GLU A 50 16.13 4.88 -1.77
C GLU A 50 17.33 5.26 -0.88
N ASP A 51 17.08 5.61 0.38
CA ASP A 51 18.12 5.97 1.35
C ASP A 51 19.12 4.81 1.55
N TYR A 52 18.62 3.58 1.67
CA TYR A 52 19.45 2.39 1.77
C TYR A 52 20.30 2.18 0.51
N TYR A 53 19.69 2.29 -0.68
CA TYR A 53 20.42 2.20 -1.94
C TYR A 53 21.54 3.24 -2.03
N HIS A 54 21.25 4.51 -1.69
CA HIS A 54 22.25 5.57 -1.74
C HIS A 54 23.38 5.42 -0.72
N SER A 55 23.14 4.74 0.40
CA SER A 55 24.17 4.41 1.39
C SER A 55 25.17 3.35 0.91
N MET A 56 24.86 2.62 -0.17
CA MET A 56 25.74 1.58 -0.73
C MET A 56 26.90 2.18 -1.55
N ASP A 57 28.00 1.43 -1.65
CA ASP A 57 29.12 1.75 -2.52
C ASP A 57 28.68 1.91 -3.99
N GLN A 58 29.31 2.84 -4.71
CA GLN A 58 28.96 3.15 -6.10
C GLN A 58 29.00 1.90 -7.02
N TYR A 59 30.02 1.06 -6.87
CA TYR A 59 30.13 -0.19 -7.63
C TYR A 59 28.95 -1.14 -7.37
N LYS A 60 28.53 -1.28 -6.10
CA LYS A 60 27.39 -2.12 -5.72
C LYS A 60 26.09 -1.56 -6.29
N LYS A 61 25.91 -0.24 -6.23
CA LYS A 61 24.75 0.47 -6.78
C LYS A 61 24.54 0.18 -8.26
N GLU A 62 25.59 0.31 -9.07
CA GLU A 62 25.55 0.07 -10.52
C GLU A 62 25.33 -1.41 -10.85
N LYS A 63 26.01 -2.30 -10.12
CA LYS A 63 25.90 -3.75 -10.33
C LYS A 63 24.53 -4.31 -9.93
N PHE A 64 23.89 -3.77 -8.88
CA PHE A 64 22.52 -4.16 -8.54
C PHE A 64 21.55 -3.85 -9.68
N ILE A 65 21.57 -2.61 -10.17
CA ILE A 65 20.67 -2.16 -11.25
C ILE A 65 20.88 -2.98 -12.54
N SER A 66 22.11 -3.39 -12.85
CA SER A 66 22.40 -4.17 -14.06
C SER A 66 21.89 -5.60 -14.00
N LEU A 67 21.68 -6.15 -12.80
CA LEU A 67 21.17 -7.51 -12.59
C LEU A 67 19.65 -7.59 -12.52
N LEU A 68 18.96 -6.45 -12.35
CA LEU A 68 17.50 -6.41 -12.35
C LEU A 68 16.94 -6.73 -13.74
N ASN A 69 15.89 -7.55 -13.79
CA ASN A 69 15.08 -7.70 -15.00
C ASN A 69 14.34 -6.38 -15.32
N ALA A 70 13.82 -6.25 -16.54
CA ALA A 70 13.21 -5.00 -17.03
C ALA A 70 12.09 -4.47 -16.12
N SER A 71 11.18 -5.34 -15.67
CA SER A 71 10.04 -4.94 -14.83
C SER A 71 10.47 -4.45 -13.46
N TRP A 72 11.41 -5.17 -12.82
CA TRP A 72 11.95 -4.79 -11.52
C TRP A 72 12.79 -3.53 -11.60
N LYS A 73 13.54 -3.37 -12.68
CA LYS A 73 14.35 -2.19 -12.94
C LYS A 73 13.47 -0.96 -13.13
N GLU A 74 12.41 -1.04 -13.92
CA GLU A 74 11.46 0.06 -14.10
C GLU A 74 10.81 0.46 -12.76
N ASN A 75 10.34 -0.53 -11.99
CA ASN A 75 9.78 -0.29 -10.68
C ASN A 75 10.78 0.41 -9.73
N PHE A 76 12.01 -0.11 -9.66
CA PHE A 76 13.06 0.46 -8.81
C PHE A 76 13.48 1.87 -9.24
N ILE A 77 13.65 2.10 -10.54
CA ILE A 77 13.97 3.44 -11.08
C ILE A 77 12.86 4.43 -10.75
N SER A 78 11.59 4.02 -10.83
CA SER A 78 10.47 4.90 -10.50
C SER A 78 10.48 5.36 -9.03
N ILE A 79 11.05 4.56 -8.12
CA ILE A 79 11.28 4.96 -6.71
C ILE A 79 12.36 6.03 -6.67
N LEU A 80 13.53 5.76 -7.25
CA LEU A 80 14.69 6.66 -7.24
C LEU A 80 14.40 8.02 -7.90
N GLU A 81 13.59 8.03 -8.95
CA GLU A 81 13.23 9.25 -9.66
C GLU A 81 12.00 9.97 -9.07
N HIS A 82 11.47 9.47 -7.95
CA HIS A 82 10.26 10.02 -7.32
C HIS A 82 9.03 10.04 -8.26
N ARG A 83 8.97 9.09 -9.21
CA ARG A 83 7.89 8.91 -10.20
C ARG A 83 6.98 7.72 -9.89
N PHE A 84 7.16 7.05 -8.77
CA PHE A 84 6.39 5.88 -8.37
C PHE A 84 4.88 6.18 -8.33
N TYR A 85 4.09 5.37 -9.03
CA TYR A 85 2.64 5.50 -9.06
C TYR A 85 2.00 4.73 -7.91
N TYR A 86 1.35 5.45 -6.99
CA TYR A 86 0.66 4.87 -5.84
C TYR A 86 -0.77 4.51 -6.21
N ASP A 87 -1.13 3.23 -6.06
CA ASP A 87 -2.48 2.77 -6.35
C ASP A 87 -3.53 3.38 -5.42
N ASN A 88 -4.78 3.42 -5.88
CA ASN A 88 -5.88 4.12 -5.20
C ASN A 88 -6.86 3.19 -4.46
N ASN A 89 -6.58 1.89 -4.40
CA ASN A 89 -7.39 0.94 -3.64
C ASN A 89 -6.50 0.11 -2.70
N VAL A 90 -7.06 -0.28 -1.55
CA VAL A 90 -6.33 -0.94 -0.46
C VAL A 90 -5.59 -2.20 -0.94
N TRP A 91 -6.25 -3.04 -1.72
CA TRP A 91 -5.69 -4.31 -2.16
C TRP A 91 -4.47 -4.10 -3.08
N SER A 92 -4.59 -3.22 -4.07
CA SER A 92 -3.48 -2.91 -4.97
C SER A 92 -2.31 -2.27 -4.22
N ILE A 93 -2.57 -1.36 -3.26
CA ILE A 93 -1.50 -0.79 -2.42
C ILE A 93 -0.78 -1.88 -1.62
N GLN A 94 -1.50 -2.84 -1.05
CA GLN A 94 -0.89 -3.97 -0.33
C GLN A 94 -0.01 -4.83 -1.25
N GLN A 95 -0.42 -5.05 -2.50
CA GLN A 95 0.43 -5.73 -3.49
C GLN A 95 1.67 -4.91 -3.84
N GLN A 96 1.55 -3.59 -3.97
CA GLN A 96 2.69 -2.72 -4.17
C GLN A 96 3.67 -2.82 -2.99
N ILE A 97 3.18 -2.78 -1.74
CA ILE A 97 4.00 -2.97 -0.53
C ILE A 97 4.75 -4.31 -0.60
N ALA A 98 4.05 -5.42 -0.86
CA ALA A 98 4.68 -6.74 -0.92
C ALA A 98 5.81 -6.81 -1.99
N LYS A 99 5.58 -6.20 -3.17
CA LYS A 99 6.61 -6.11 -4.21
C LYS A 99 7.82 -5.29 -3.76
N GLN A 100 7.60 -4.19 -3.04
CA GLN A 100 8.69 -3.39 -2.50
C GLN A 100 9.45 -4.11 -1.40
N GLU A 101 8.78 -4.94 -0.59
CA GLU A 101 9.45 -5.76 0.43
C GLU A 101 10.36 -6.80 -0.21
N GLU A 102 9.90 -7.43 -1.30
CA GLU A 102 10.70 -8.36 -2.08
C GLU A 102 11.91 -7.65 -2.72
N LEU A 103 11.70 -6.48 -3.32
CA LEU A 103 12.77 -5.63 -3.88
C LEU A 103 13.81 -5.24 -2.84
N PHE A 104 13.37 -4.80 -1.68
CA PHE A 104 14.25 -4.42 -0.59
C PHE A 104 15.02 -5.62 -0.04
N SER A 105 14.39 -6.78 0.09
CA SER A 105 15.04 -8.03 0.51
C SER A 105 16.19 -8.39 -0.41
N GLU A 106 15.99 -8.34 -1.73
CA GLU A 106 17.03 -8.63 -2.72
C GLU A 106 18.14 -7.57 -2.72
N LEU A 107 17.80 -6.29 -2.60
CA LEU A 107 18.77 -5.20 -2.45
C LEU A 107 19.64 -5.40 -1.21
N LYS A 108 19.03 -5.75 -0.08
CA LYS A 108 19.73 -5.98 1.18
C LYS A 108 20.67 -7.17 1.08
N LYS A 109 20.19 -8.33 0.60
CA LYS A 109 21.01 -9.51 0.35
C LYS A 109 22.18 -9.21 -0.56
N PHE A 110 21.96 -8.45 -1.62
CA PHE A 110 23.01 -8.07 -2.55
C PHE A 110 24.09 -7.22 -1.88
N ASN A 111 23.70 -6.22 -1.08
CA ASN A 111 24.66 -5.37 -0.38
C ASN A 111 25.51 -6.15 0.63
N GLU A 112 24.85 -7.03 1.39
CA GLU A 112 25.47 -7.83 2.46
C GLU A 112 26.36 -8.94 1.91
N ASN A 113 25.98 -9.59 0.79
CA ASN A 113 26.75 -10.72 0.24
C ASN A 113 27.99 -10.31 -0.56
N ILE A 114 28.12 -9.05 -0.98
CA ILE A 114 29.29 -8.56 -1.75
C ILE A 114 30.47 -8.17 -0.85
N THR A 115 30.45 -8.46 0.45
CA THR A 115 31.64 -8.31 1.31
C THR A 115 32.77 -9.32 1.01
N ASN A 116 32.61 -10.24 0.05
CA ASN A 116 33.55 -11.32 -0.24
C ASN A 116 34.24 -11.25 -1.63
N PHE A 117 34.43 -10.06 -2.20
CA PHE A 117 35.24 -9.89 -3.42
C PHE A 117 36.27 -8.77 -3.26
#